data_AF-A0A937YJ47-F1
#
_entry.id   AF-A0A937YJ47-F1
#
_cell.length_a   1.000
_cell.length_b   1.000
_cell.length_c   1.000
_cell.angle_alpha   90.00
_cell.angle_beta   90.00
_cell.angle_gamma   90.00
#
_symmetry.space_group_name_H-M   'P 1'
#
loop_
_entity.id
_entity.type
_entity.pdbx_description
1 polymer ?
#
loop_
_entity_poly.entity_id
_entity_poly.type
_entity_poly.pdbx_seq_one_letter_code
_entity_poly.pdbx_strand_id
1 'polypeptide(L)'
;MGGLPAGPVKPNEHDYAMWERQVDALMVLLINKSRRVITVDELRRGIEGLGAGAYDRLSYYERWIASITQILIEKGVITNDELGRRMEAVKARFEGTT
;
A
#
# COMPACT_ATOMS: atom_id res chain seq x y z
N MET A 1 12.56 13.95 3.87
CA MET A 1 12.03 15.09 4.64
C MET A 1 12.73 16.36 4.19
N GLY A 2 12.00 17.44 3.91
CA GLY A 2 12.59 18.69 3.39
C GLY A 2 13.39 19.44 4.46
N GLY A 3 14.59 19.91 4.13
CA GLY A 3 15.42 20.75 5.01
C GLY A 3 16.13 20.02 6.15
N LEU A 4 15.94 18.71 6.32
CA LEU A 4 16.64 17.94 7.34
C LEU A 4 18.04 17.51 6.84
N PRO A 5 19.04 17.44 7.73
CA PRO A 5 20.33 16.84 7.40
C PRO A 5 20.13 15.39 6.92
N ALA A 6 20.78 15.04 5.82
CA ALA A 6 20.82 13.68 5.29
C ALA A 6 22.26 13.32 4.91
N GLY A 7 22.62 12.04 5.05
CA GLY A 7 23.90 11.54 4.57
C GLY A 7 23.94 11.42 3.04
N PRO A 8 25.12 11.09 2.47
CA PRO A 8 25.24 10.81 1.05
C PRO A 8 24.29 9.69 0.60
N VAL A 9 23.61 9.89 -0.53
CA VAL A 9 22.75 8.87 -1.13
C VAL A 9 23.64 7.90 -1.92
N LYS A 10 23.46 6.59 -1.70
CA LYS A 10 24.04 5.54 -2.54
C LYS A 10 22.94 5.02 -3.48
N PRO A 11 23.00 5.32 -4.78
CA PRO A 11 22.06 4.74 -5.73
C PRO A 11 22.27 3.23 -5.81
N ASN A 12 21.22 2.46 -5.59
CA ASN A 12 21.17 1.03 -5.87
C ASN A 12 19.89 0.73 -6.65
N GLU A 13 19.94 -0.34 -7.45
CA GLU A 13 18.73 -0.88 -8.04
C GLU A 13 17.98 -1.69 -6.99
N HIS A 14 16.65 -1.56 -6.99
CA HIS A 14 15.77 -2.34 -6.14
C HIS A 14 15.13 -3.44 -6.98
N ASP A 15 15.35 -4.70 -6.61
CA ASP A 15 14.67 -5.82 -7.24
C ASP A 15 13.27 -5.97 -6.62
N TYR A 16 12.26 -5.59 -7.41
CA TYR A 16 10.87 -5.60 -6.95
C TYR A 16 10.35 -7.01 -6.78
N ALA A 17 9.93 -7.35 -5.57
CA ALA A 17 9.21 -8.57 -5.29
C ALA A 17 7.88 -8.59 -6.08
N MET A 18 7.36 -9.78 -6.37
CA MET A 18 6.12 -9.92 -7.14
C MET A 18 4.94 -9.17 -6.52
N TRP A 19 4.84 -9.16 -5.19
CA TRP A 19 3.77 -8.46 -4.48
C TRP A 19 3.88 -6.93 -4.62
N GLU A 20 5.10 -6.38 -4.69
CA GLU A 20 5.32 -4.94 -4.91
C GLU A 20 4.80 -4.51 -6.28
N ARG A 21 5.08 -5.32 -7.31
CA ARG A 21 4.55 -5.11 -8.67
C ARG A 21 3.02 -5.22 -8.71
N GLN A 22 2.43 -6.10 -7.90
CA GLN A 22 0.97 -6.22 -7.78
C GLN A 22 0.34 -4.99 -7.11
N VAL A 23 0.99 -4.42 -6.08
CA VAL A 23 0.54 -3.17 -5.44
C VAL A 23 0.60 -2.01 -6.43
N ASP A 24 1.67 -1.90 -7.21
CA ASP A 24 1.78 -0.88 -8.27
C ASP A 24 0.67 -1.02 -9.31
N ALA A 25 0.47 -2.22 -9.84
CA ALA A 25 -0.59 -2.50 -10.81
C ALA A 25 -1.98 -2.20 -10.24
N LEU A 26 -2.25 -2.58 -8.99
CA LEU A 26 -3.50 -2.27 -8.29
C LEU A 26 -3.71 -0.75 -8.21
N MET A 27 -2.67 -0.01 -7.83
CA MET A 27 -2.71 1.44 -7.75
C MET A 27 -3.09 2.06 -9.10
N VAL A 28 -2.42 1.67 -10.18
CA VAL A 28 -2.69 2.13 -11.56
C VAL A 28 -4.15 1.88 -11.97
N LEU A 29 -4.69 0.72 -11.64
CA LEU A 29 -6.07 0.36 -11.97
C LEU A 29 -7.10 1.18 -11.18
N LEU A 30 -6.80 1.53 -9.93
CA LEU A 30 -7.71 2.29 -9.06
C LEU A 30 -7.75 3.79 -9.39
N ILE A 31 -6.63 4.40 -9.82
CA ILE A 31 -6.59 5.81 -10.27
C ILE A 31 -7.00 6.02 -11.73
N ASN A 32 -7.16 4.94 -12.49
CA ASN A 32 -7.52 5.05 -13.90
C ASN A 32 -8.71 6.00 -14.07
N LYS A 33 -8.59 6.99 -14.96
CA LYS A 33 -9.56 8.09 -15.11
C LYS A 33 -11.00 7.63 -15.33
N SER A 34 -11.19 6.47 -15.96
CA SER A 34 -12.53 5.92 -16.22
C SER A 34 -13.20 5.32 -14.97
N ARG A 35 -12.42 4.80 -14.02
CA ARG A 35 -12.92 4.18 -12.79
C ARG A 35 -12.88 5.13 -11.60
N ARG A 36 -11.76 5.86 -11.47
CA ARG A 36 -11.49 6.90 -10.46
C ARG A 36 -11.94 6.49 -9.05
N VAL A 37 -11.60 5.25 -8.66
CA VAL A 37 -11.97 4.71 -7.34
C VAL A 37 -11.20 5.45 -6.25
N ILE A 38 -9.93 5.78 -6.52
CA ILE A 38 -9.08 6.60 -5.65
C ILE A 38 -8.43 7.73 -6.45
N THR A 39 -8.01 8.79 -5.77
CA THR A 39 -7.13 9.84 -6.33
C THR A 39 -5.73 9.75 -5.74
N VAL A 40 -4.77 10.40 -6.41
CA VAL A 40 -3.39 10.51 -5.91
C VAL A 40 -3.34 11.33 -4.62
N ASP A 41 -4.19 12.34 -4.49
CA ASP A 41 -4.28 13.17 -3.27
C ASP A 41 -4.78 12.35 -2.08
N GLU A 42 -5.78 11.48 -2.29
CA GLU A 42 -6.26 10.55 -1.27
C GLU A 42 -5.16 9.58 -0.84
N LEU A 43 -4.41 9.01 -1.80
CA LEU A 43 -3.28 8.14 -1.52
C LEU A 43 -2.24 8.85 -0.64
N ARG A 44 -1.84 10.08 -1.01
CA ARG A 44 -0.86 10.86 -0.25
C ARG A 44 -1.35 11.17 1.15
N ARG A 45 -2.59 11.61 1.29
CA ARG A 45 -3.23 11.85 2.59
C ARG A 45 -3.18 10.62 3.48
N GLY A 46 -3.50 9.44 2.94
CA GLY A 46 -3.46 8.20 3.70
C GLY A 46 -2.04 7.81 4.13
N ILE A 47 -1.04 7.97 3.26
CA ILE A 47 0.37 7.67 3.58
C ILE A 47 0.90 8.61 4.66
N GLU A 48 0.60 9.91 4.56
CA GLU A 48 0.99 10.92 5.55
C GLU A 48 0.27 10.71 6.89
N GLY A 49 -0.95 10.18 6.86
CA GLY A 49 -1.75 9.82 8.03
C GLY A 49 -1.25 8.60 8.82
N LEU A 50 -0.35 7.77 8.26
CA LEU A 50 0.23 6.62 8.98
C LEU A 50 1.10 7.01 10.18
N GLY A 51 1.45 8.29 10.30
CA GLY A 51 2.26 8.84 11.38
C GLY A 51 3.76 8.75 11.13
N ALA A 52 4.54 9.49 11.93
CA ALA A 52 5.97 9.71 11.70
C ALA A 52 6.79 8.40 11.66
N GLY A 53 6.46 7.42 12.51
CA GLY A 53 7.19 6.15 12.58
C GLY A 53 6.87 5.16 11.45
N ALA A 54 5.88 5.44 10.60
CA ALA A 54 5.57 4.57 9.46
C ALA A 54 6.64 4.66 8.36
N TYR A 55 7.25 5.83 8.19
CA TYR A 55 8.34 6.03 7.22
C TYR A 55 9.61 5.24 7.58
N ASP A 56 9.81 4.95 8.86
CA ASP A 56 10.97 4.20 9.35
C ASP A 56 10.72 2.68 9.40
N ARG A 57 9.46 2.26 9.55
CA ARG A 57 9.10 0.84 9.74
C ARG A 57 8.55 0.15 8.51
N LEU A 58 7.95 0.90 7.59
CA LEU A 58 7.29 0.35 6.40
C LEU A 58 8.09 0.69 5.15
N SER A 59 8.21 -0.30 4.27
CA SER A 59 8.73 -0.12 2.93
C SER A 59 7.85 0.83 2.10
N TYR A 60 8.33 1.18 0.90
CA TYR A 60 7.58 2.03 -0.02
C TYR A 60 6.19 1.46 -0.37
N TYR A 61 6.12 0.20 -0.79
CA TYR A 61 4.86 -0.43 -1.19
C TYR A 61 3.99 -0.85 -0.01
N GLU A 62 4.57 -1.10 1.17
CA GLU A 62 3.78 -1.32 2.39
C GLU A 62 2.96 -0.09 2.77
N ARG A 63 3.53 1.11 2.64
CA ARG A 63 2.79 2.36 2.86
C ARG A 63 1.67 2.56 1.84
N TRP A 64 1.92 2.19 0.58
CA TRP A 64 0.91 2.27 -0.48
C TRP A 64 -0.26 1.34 -0.20
N ILE A 65 -0.02 0.06 0.06
CA ILE A 65 -1.12 -0.88 0.28
C ILE A 65 -1.91 -0.54 1.54
N ALA A 66 -1.24 -0.07 2.61
CA ALA A 66 -1.93 0.40 3.81
C ALA A 66 -2.88 1.58 3.52
N SER A 67 -2.40 2.59 2.77
CA SER A 67 -3.21 3.75 2.36
C SER A 67 -4.36 3.33 1.43
N ILE A 68 -4.10 2.49 0.43
CA ILE A 68 -5.13 1.96 -0.48
C ILE A 68 -6.22 1.22 0.29
N THR A 69 -5.83 0.30 1.19
CA THR A 69 -6.77 -0.46 2.01
C THR A 69 -7.67 0.46 2.83
N GLN A 70 -7.09 1.45 3.50
CA GLN A 70 -7.83 2.42 4.29
C GLN A 70 -8.84 3.21 3.42
N ILE A 71 -8.43 3.70 2.25
CA ILE A 71 -9.31 4.46 1.34
C ILE A 71 -10.48 3.59 0.84
N LEU A 72 -10.21 2.34 0.48
CA LEU A 72 -11.26 1.43 -0.01
C LEU A 72 -12.29 1.11 1.09
N ILE A 73 -11.86 1.02 2.34
CA ILE A 73 -12.74 0.85 3.50
C ILE A 73 -13.55 2.13 3.77
N GLU A 74 -12.89 3.30 3.78
CA GLU A 74 -13.55 4.60 3.96
C GLU A 74 -14.65 4.85 2.94
N LYS A 75 -14.45 4.40 1.70
CA LYS A 75 -15.41 4.52 0.60
C LYS A 75 -16.43 3.39 0.54
N GLY A 76 -16.33 2.38 1.40
CA GLY A 76 -17.22 1.21 1.40
C GLY A 76 -17.09 0.32 0.16
N VAL A 77 -15.96 0.38 -0.56
CA VAL A 77 -15.67 -0.54 -1.69
C VAL A 77 -15.42 -1.96 -1.16
N ILE A 78 -14.81 -2.05 0.01
CA ILE A 78 -14.69 -3.26 0.81
C ILE A 78 -14.97 -2.91 2.28
N THR A 79 -15.32 -3.92 3.07
CA THR A 79 -15.45 -3.80 4.53
C THR A 79 -14.26 -4.43 5.25
N ASN A 80 -14.04 -4.04 6.51
CA ASN A 80 -13.04 -4.69 7.38
C ASN A 80 -13.27 -6.20 7.51
N ASP A 81 -14.53 -6.61 7.55
CA ASP A 81 -14.95 -8.00 7.71
C ASP A 81 -14.68 -8.83 6.43
N GLU A 82 -14.95 -8.28 5.24
CA GLU A 82 -14.55 -8.91 3.97
C GLU A 82 -13.04 -9.04 3.83
N LEU A 83 -12.29 -8.01 4.19
CA LEU A 83 -10.84 -8.03 4.17
C LEU A 83 -10.29 -9.10 5.13
N GLY A 84 -10.78 -9.13 6.38
CA GLY A 84 -10.38 -10.10 7.38
C GLY A 84 -10.63 -11.54 6.93
N ARG A 85 -11.85 -11.85 6.44
CA ARG A 85 -12.16 -13.17 5.87
C ARG A 85 -11.23 -13.54 4.74
N ARG A 86 -10.91 -12.60 3.84
CA ARG A 86 -10.03 -12.86 2.71
C ARG A 86 -8.59 -13.13 3.16
N MET A 87 -8.09 -12.40 4.15
CA MET A 87 -6.77 -12.62 4.73
C MET A 87 -6.65 -14.01 5.36
N GLU A 88 -7.64 -14.44 6.13
CA GLU A 88 -7.67 -15.79 6.70
C GLU A 88 -7.71 -16.88 5.62
N ALA A 89 -8.54 -16.70 4.58
CA ALA A 89 -8.57 -17.65 3.46
C ALA A 89 -7.24 -17.74 2.70
N VAL A 90 -6.54 -16.61 2.53
CA VAL A 90 -5.21 -16.58 1.92
C VAL A 90 -4.18 -17.27 2.80
N LYS A 91 -4.19 -16.99 4.12
CA LYS A 91 -3.30 -17.62 5.10
C LYS A 91 -3.48 -19.14 5.13
N ALA A 92 -4.73 -19.62 5.24
CA ALA A 92 -5.04 -21.05 5.23
C ALA A 92 -4.54 -21.75 3.96
N ARG A 93 -4.63 -21.09 2.80
CA ARG A 93 -4.08 -21.64 1.54
C ARG A 93 -2.55 -21.76 1.59
N PHE A 94 -1.85 -20.81 2.19
CA PHE A 94 -0.40 -20.90 2.34
C PHE A 94 0.01 -21.99 3.34
N GLU A 95 -0.70 -22.11 4.46
CA GLU A 95 -0.42 -23.12 5.49
C GLU A 95 -0.76 -24.54 5.02
N GLY A 96 -1.84 -24.72 4.25
CA GLY A 96 -2.25 -26.02 3.69
C GLY A 96 -1.50 -26.47 2.43
N THR A 97 -0.52 -25.70 1.94
CA THR A 97 0.33 -26.07 0.79
C THR A 97 1.71 -26.59 1.25
N THR A 98 1.83 -27.06 2.50
CA THR A 98 3.00 -27.80 2.99
C THR A 98 2.76 -29.30 2.97
#